data_AF-A0A2I0QGU0-F1
#
_entry.id   AF-A0A2I0QGU0-F1
#
_cell.length_a   1.000
_cell.length_b   1.000
_cell.length_c   1.000
_cell.angle_alpha   90.00
_cell.angle_beta   90.00
_cell.angle_gamma   90.00
#
_symmetry.space_group_name_H-M   'P 1'
#
loop_
_entity.id
_entity.type
_entity.pdbx_description
1 polymer ?
#
loop_
_entity_poly.entity_id
_entity_poly.type
_entity_poly.pdbx_seq_one_letter_code
_entity_poly.pdbx_strand_id
1 'polypeptide(L)' 'KDAISDNTIVMHPLPRIDEIDREIDNTNNAAYFAQAKNGIPVRMAIIDYLLENFYGEKK' A
#
# COMPACT_ATOMS: atom_id res chain seq x y z
N LYS A 1 17.19 -15.74 17.60
CA LYS A 1 16.33 -14.75 16.93
C LYS A 1 16.73 -14.82 15.47
N ASP A 2 16.01 -15.60 14.68
CA ASP A 2 16.32 -15.72 13.25
C ASP A 2 16.10 -14.36 12.63
N ALA A 3 17.14 -13.81 12.02
CA ALA A 3 17.05 -12.53 11.33
C ALA A 3 16.05 -12.67 10.19
N ILE A 4 15.05 -11.79 10.15
CA ILE A 4 14.16 -11.66 8.98
C ILE A 4 15.05 -11.40 7.77
N SER A 5 14.82 -12.13 6.67
CA SER A 5 15.58 -11.95 5.44
C SER A 5 15.45 -10.51 4.94
N ASP A 6 16.56 -9.94 4.45
CA ASP A 6 16.60 -8.60 3.86
C ASP A 6 15.57 -8.39 2.73
N ASN A 7 15.09 -9.48 2.12
CA ASN A 7 14.08 -9.44 1.06
C ASN A 7 12.63 -9.52 1.55
N THR A 8 12.40 -9.62 2.85
CA THR A 8 11.04 -9.68 3.42
C THR A 8 10.50 -8.27 3.58
N ILE A 9 9.21 -8.07 3.28
CA ILE A 9 8.53 -6.80 3.57
C ILE A 9 7.30 -7.03 4.44
N VAL A 10 6.99 -6.05 5.28
CA VAL A 10 5.84 -6.01 6.17
C VAL A 10 4.81 -5.06 5.58
N MET A 11 3.62 -5.58 5.32
CA MET A 11 2.46 -4.83 4.84
C MET A 11 1.40 -4.73 5.94
N HIS A 12 0.60 -3.66 5.92
CA HIS A 12 -0.46 -3.44 6.89
C HIS A 12 -1.51 -2.48 6.30
N PRO A 13 -2.81 -2.79 6.35
CA PRO A 13 -3.85 -1.96 5.74
C PRO A 13 -4.13 -0.65 6.48
N LEU A 14 -3.67 -0.52 7.73
CA LEU A 14 -3.96 0.59 8.65
C LEU A 14 -5.46 0.67 9.04
N PRO A 15 -5.83 1.34 10.16
CA PRO A 15 -4.94 1.96 11.16
C PRO A 15 -4.13 0.89 11.91
N ARG A 16 -2.87 1.22 12.22
CA ARG A 16 -2.05 0.36 13.08
C ARG A 16 -2.47 0.53 14.54
N ILE A 17 -2.65 -0.56 15.30
CA ILE A 17 -3.07 -0.54 16.72
C ILE A 17 -1.96 -1.11 17.62
N ASP A 18 -1.80 -2.43 17.67
CA ASP A 18 -0.88 -3.17 18.53
C ASP A 18 -0.19 -4.37 17.82
N GLU A 19 -0.61 -4.65 16.59
CA GLU A 19 -0.19 -5.79 15.78
C GLU A 19 1.22 -5.67 15.19
N ILE A 20 1.82 -4.47 15.16
CA ILE A 20 3.20 -4.24 14.70
C ILE A 20 3.91 -3.29 15.67
N ASP A 21 5.05 -3.73 16.20
CA ASP A 21 5.90 -2.89 17.05
C ASP A 21 6.43 -1.67 16.27
N ARG A 22 6.48 -0.51 16.92
CA ARG A 22 6.99 0.73 16.33
C ARG A 22 8.46 0.64 15.96
N GLU A 23 9.24 -0.24 16.59
CA GLU A 23 10.64 -0.46 16.20
C GLU A 23 10.78 -0.90 14.73
N ILE A 24 9.75 -1.56 14.18
CA ILE A 24 9.73 -2.00 12.78
C ILE A 24 9.72 -0.80 11.81
N ASP A 25 9.19 0.36 12.21
CA ASP A 25 9.13 1.57 11.37
C ASP A 25 10.51 2.00 10.85
N ASN A 26 11.56 1.72 11.63
CA ASN A 26 12.93 2.11 11.32
C ASN A 26 13.68 1.06 10.49
N THR A 27 13.02 -0.04 10.11
CA THR A 27 13.61 -1.11 9.31
C THR A 27 13.30 -0.94 7.83
N ASN A 28 14.18 -1.44 6.96
CA ASN A 28 13.93 -1.46 5.52
C ASN A 28 12.74 -2.37 5.14
N ASN A 29 12.28 -3.22 6.05
CA ASN A 29 11.18 -4.12 5.83
C ASN A 29 9.80 -3.43 5.95
N ALA A 30 9.70 -2.22 6.53
CA ALA A 30 8.43 -1.52 6.73
C ALA A 30 7.85 -0.94 5.43
N ALA A 31 6.99 -1.69 4.74
CA ALA A 31 6.38 -1.30 3.48
C ALA A 31 4.98 -0.67 3.60
N TYR A 32 4.34 -0.72 4.78
CA TYR A 32 2.97 -0.22 4.97
C TYR A 32 2.79 1.29 4.70
N PHE A 33 3.82 2.11 4.88
CA PHE A 33 3.76 3.53 4.49
C PHE A 33 3.74 3.71 2.97
N ALA A 34 4.61 2.97 2.26
CA ALA A 34 4.62 2.95 0.81
C ALA A 34 3.30 2.39 0.25
N GLN A 35 2.77 1.34 0.86
CA GLN A 35 1.45 0.77 0.55
C GLN A 35 0.33 1.82 0.67
N ALA A 36 0.26 2.55 1.79
CA ALA A 36 -0.74 3.60 1.99
C ALA A 36 -0.65 4.70 0.93
N LYS A 37 0.58 5.15 0.61
CA LYS A 37 0.84 6.13 -0.46
C LYS A 37 0.42 5.59 -1.83
N ASN A 38 0.76 4.34 -2.14
CA ASN A 38 0.42 3.68 -3.42
C ASN A 38 -1.10 3.51 -3.60
N GLY A 39 -1.88 3.53 -2.52
CA GLY A 39 -3.34 3.52 -2.60
C GLY A 39 -3.92 4.74 -3.33
N ILE A 40 -3.22 5.88 -3.40
CA ILE A 40 -3.68 7.07 -4.16
C ILE A 40 -3.62 6.81 -5.67
N PRO A 41 -2.45 6.55 -6.29
CA PRO A 41 -2.37 6.34 -7.73
C PRO A 41 -3.17 5.13 -8.21
N VAL A 42 -3.27 4.06 -7.41
CA VAL A 42 -4.12 2.90 -7.75
C VAL A 42 -5.59 3.30 -7.84
N ARG A 43 -6.10 4.07 -6.86
CA ARG A 43 -7.49 4.55 -6.91
C ARG A 43 -7.71 5.55 -8.05
N MET A 44 -6.74 6.42 -8.33
CA MET A 44 -6.81 7.32 -9.49
C MET A 44 -6.94 6.52 -10.78
N ALA A 45 -6.09 5.50 -10.99
CA ALA A 45 -6.15 4.65 -12.17
C ALA A 45 -7.48 3.88 -12.28
N ILE A 46 -8.02 3.39 -11.16
CA ILE A 46 -9.34 2.73 -11.15
C ILE A 46 -10.43 3.73 -11.53
N ILE A 47 -10.43 4.94 -10.96
CA ILE A 47 -11.42 5.97 -11.28
C ILE A 47 -11.33 6.38 -12.75
N ASP A 48 -10.12 6.62 -13.24
CA ASP A 48 -9.84 6.96 -14.64
C ASP A 48 -10.36 5.86 -15.58
N TYR A 49 -10.00 4.60 -15.30
CA TYR A 49 -10.50 3.43 -16.03
C TYR A 49 -12.04 3.36 -16.03
N LEU A 50 -12.69 3.61 -14.89
CA LEU A 50 -14.15 3.59 -14.81
C LEU A 50 -14.78 4.73 -15.62
N LEU A 51 -14.19 5.92 -15.60
CA LEU A 51 -14.66 7.06 -16.38
C LEU A 51 -14.50 6.81 -17.88
N GLU A 52 -13.37 6.28 -18.32
CA GLU A 52 -13.14 5.92 -19.73
C GLU A 52 -14.09 4.82 -20.22
N ASN A 53 -14.30 3.76 -19.43
CA ASN A 53 -14.98 2.56 -19.92
C ASN A 53 -16.50 2.52 -19.64
N PHE A 54 -17.01 3.30 -18.68
CA PHE A 54 -18.44 3.30 -18.34
C PHE A 54 -19.16 4.63 -18.59
N TYR A 55 -18.44 5.75 -18.54
CA TYR A 55 -19.00 7.08 -18.83
C TYR A 55 -18.48 7.66 -20.16
N GLY A 56 -17.43 7.06 -20.73
CA GLY A 56 -16.80 7.43 -21.98
C GLY A 56 -17.46 6.80 -23.22
N GLU A 57 -18.78 6.89 -23.36
CA GLU A 57 -19.42 6.80 -24.69
C GLU A 57 -20.29 8.02 -24.97
N LYS A 58 -19.62 9.07 -25.47
CA LYS A 58 -20.12 9.87 -26.60
C LYS A 58 -18.98 10.14 -27.58
N LYS A 59 -18.53 9.10 -28.28
CA LYS A 59 -18.23 9.15 -29.71
C LYS A 59 -18.50 7.79 -30.33
#